data_AF-A0A426XHI4-F1
#
_entry.id   AF-A0A426XHI4-F1
#
_cell.length_a   1.000
_cell.length_b   1.000
_cell.length_c   1.000
_cell.angle_alpha   90.00
_cell.angle_beta   90.00
_cell.angle_gamma   90.00
#
_symmetry.space_group_name_H-M   'P 1'
#
loop_
_entity.id
_entity.type
_entity.pdbx_description
1 polymer ?
#
loop_
_entity_poly.entity_id
_entity_poly.type
_entity_poly.pdbx_seq_one_letter_code
_entity_poly.pdbx_strand_id
1 'polypeptide(L)'
;MELEDNQRLPGSDAAEKKKVASLRALVEGQNPAAKVPPPPPPAKVPPPPADPIFLHPYLSSCFVFIFVENKDLKATLLEDIDESQLPEIYGGKLPLVPVEESTV
;
A
#
# COMPACT_ATOMS: atom_id res chain seq x y z
N MET A 1 42.16 -50.49 3.83
CA MET A 1 42.20 -50.99 5.22
C MET A 1 42.98 -49.93 5.98
N GLU A 2 42.40 -49.13 6.87
CA GLU A 2 41.24 -49.34 7.74
C GLU A 2 40.41 -48.05 7.88
N LEU A 3 39.17 -48.24 8.34
CA LEU A 3 38.19 -47.24 8.76
C LEU A 3 38.49 -46.77 10.21
N GLU A 4 37.69 -45.81 10.70
CA GLU A 4 37.57 -45.35 12.11
C GLU A 4 38.71 -44.40 12.56
N ASP A 5 38.50 -43.17 13.05
CA ASP A 5 37.48 -42.69 13.98
C ASP A 5 37.37 -41.14 13.91
N ASN A 6 36.36 -40.59 13.22
CA ASN A 6 36.00 -39.17 13.33
C ASN A 6 34.93 -38.97 14.41
N GLN A 7 35.22 -39.46 15.62
CA GLN A 7 34.31 -39.40 16.75
C GLN A 7 34.29 -38.01 17.39
N ARG A 8 33.08 -37.42 17.31
CA ARG A 8 32.41 -36.65 18.37
C ARG A 8 32.92 -35.21 18.61
N LEU A 9 32.31 -34.27 17.88
CA LEU A 9 32.23 -32.88 18.35
C LEU A 9 31.39 -32.84 19.66
N PRO A 10 31.92 -32.28 20.76
CA PRO A 10 31.28 -32.34 22.07
C PRO A 10 30.19 -31.27 22.20
N GLY A 11 28.96 -31.62 21.82
CA GLY A 11 27.72 -30.90 22.14
C GLY A 11 26.68 -31.84 22.77
N SER A 12 27.13 -32.70 23.67
CA SER A 12 26.28 -33.70 24.37
C SER A 12 26.09 -33.33 25.84
N ASP A 13 26.06 -32.04 26.16
CA ASP A 13 25.63 -31.62 27.48
C ASP A 13 24.09 -31.58 27.51
N ALA A 14 23.47 -32.21 28.52
CA ALA A 14 22.03 -32.16 28.71
C ALA A 14 21.52 -30.70 28.75
N ALA A 15 22.37 -29.74 29.14
CA ALA A 15 22.06 -28.32 29.09
C ALA A 15 21.92 -27.79 27.65
N GLU A 16 22.70 -28.26 26.68
CA GLU A 16 22.57 -27.84 25.28
C GLU A 16 21.28 -28.39 24.67
N LYS A 17 20.98 -29.68 24.89
CA LYS A 17 19.71 -30.28 24.47
C LYS A 17 18.51 -29.60 25.13
N LYS A 18 18.64 -29.20 26.40
CA LYS A 18 17.60 -28.43 27.13
C LYS A 18 17.44 -27.02 26.56
N LYS A 19 18.52 -26.35 26.17
CA LYS A 19 18.46 -25.04 25.49
C LYS A 19 17.79 -25.14 24.12
N VAL A 20 18.16 -26.12 23.30
CA VAL A 20 17.56 -26.35 21.97
C VAL A 20 16.08 -26.71 22.09
N ALA A 21 15.70 -27.56 23.06
CA ALA A 21 14.30 -27.89 23.33
C ALA A 21 13.50 -26.66 23.80
N SER A 22 14.08 -25.82 24.66
CA SER A 22 13.43 -24.60 25.13
C SER A 22 13.23 -23.58 24.01
N LEU A 23 14.19 -23.44 23.09
CA LEU A 23 14.06 -22.57 21.91
C LEU A 23 13.00 -23.08 20.93
N ARG A 24 12.92 -24.41 20.70
CA ARG A 24 11.87 -25.02 19.88
C ARG A 24 10.47 -24.80 20.46
N ALA A 25 10.29 -24.99 21.78
CA ALA A 25 9.01 -24.73 22.43
C ALA A 25 8.57 -23.26 22.32
N LEU A 26 9.53 -22.33 22.41
CA LEU A 26 9.26 -20.89 22.29
C LEU A 26 8.91 -20.51 20.85
N VAL A 27 9.60 -21.08 19.85
CA VAL A 27 9.32 -20.81 18.43
C VAL A 27 7.97 -21.36 17.99
N GLU A 28 7.60 -22.54 18.47
CA GLU A 28 6.30 -23.17 18.18
C GLU A 28 5.15 -22.45 18.92
N GLY A 29 5.40 -21.90 20.11
CA GLY A 29 4.44 -21.07 20.85
C GLY A 29 4.25 -19.66 20.26
N GLN A 30 5.24 -19.13 19.54
CA GLN A 30 5.22 -17.77 18.99
C GLN A 30 4.53 -17.64 17.63
N ASN A 31 4.09 -18.73 17.00
CA ASN A 31 3.35 -18.64 15.75
C ASN A 31 2.17 -19.62 15.68
N PRO A 32 1.00 -19.27 16.26
CA PRO A 32 -0.22 -20.05 16.05
C PRO A 32 -0.70 -20.05 14.59
N ALA A 33 -0.15 -19.20 13.70
CA ALA A 33 -0.59 -19.07 12.32
C ALA A 33 -0.06 -20.15 11.37
N ALA A 34 0.93 -20.96 11.78
CA ALA A 34 1.49 -22.01 10.90
C ALA A 34 0.54 -23.20 10.65
N LYS A 35 -0.62 -23.27 11.33
CA LYS A 35 -1.72 -24.20 11.01
C LYS A 35 -3.06 -23.49 10.80
N VAL A 36 -3.04 -22.20 10.51
CA VAL A 36 -4.26 -21.47 10.11
C VAL A 36 -4.47 -21.75 8.61
N PRO A 37 -5.61 -22.34 8.20
CA PRO A 37 -5.94 -22.44 6.78
C PRO A 37 -5.83 -21.04 6.14
N PRO A 38 -5.42 -20.93 4.88
CA PRO A 38 -5.20 -19.63 4.25
C PRO A 38 -6.43 -18.74 4.50
N PRO A 39 -6.23 -17.47 4.92
CA PRO A 39 -7.35 -16.60 5.23
C PRO A 39 -8.25 -16.52 3.99
N PRO A 40 -9.59 -16.54 4.16
CA PRO A 40 -10.48 -16.30 3.05
C PRO A 40 -10.07 -14.98 2.39
N PRO A 41 -10.20 -14.86 1.04
CA PRO A 41 -9.88 -13.61 0.36
C PRO A 41 -10.60 -12.47 1.07
N PRO A 42 -9.94 -11.32 1.29
CA PRO A 42 -10.52 -10.24 2.06
C PRO A 42 -11.88 -9.91 1.44
N ALA A 43 -12.94 -10.01 2.25
CA ALA A 43 -14.23 -9.47 1.87
C ALA A 43 -13.97 -8.02 1.46
N LYS A 44 -14.39 -7.65 0.25
CA LYS A 44 -14.19 -6.34 -0.37
C LYS A 44 -14.44 -5.27 0.70
N VAL A 45 -13.36 -4.70 1.23
CA VAL A 45 -13.44 -3.75 2.35
C VAL A 45 -14.35 -2.62 1.87
N PRO A 46 -15.46 -2.32 2.58
CA PRO A 46 -16.31 -1.20 2.20
C PRO A 46 -15.41 0.05 2.12
N PRO A 47 -15.50 0.85 1.04
CA PRO A 47 -14.69 2.04 0.93
C PRO A 47 -14.86 2.87 2.21
N PRO A 48 -13.76 3.39 2.79
CA PRO A 48 -13.87 4.23 3.97
C PRO A 48 -14.83 5.40 3.67
N PRO A 49 -15.65 5.84 4.64
CA PRO A 49 -16.45 7.03 4.47
C PRO A 49 -15.51 8.17 4.11
N ALA A 50 -15.77 8.86 3.00
CA ALA A 50 -14.96 9.98 2.56
C ALA A 50 -14.89 11.01 3.70
N ASP A 51 -13.67 11.35 4.13
CA ASP A 51 -13.46 12.41 5.11
C ASP A 51 -14.05 13.73 4.58
N PRO A 52 -14.66 14.57 5.43
CA PRO A 52 -15.14 15.87 5.01
C PRO A 52 -13.96 16.72 4.52
N ILE A 53 -14.07 17.24 3.30
CA ILE A 53 -13.08 18.16 2.72
C ILE A 53 -13.05 19.43 3.59
N PHE A 54 -11.99 19.60 4.38
CA PHE A 54 -11.77 20.80 5.18
C PHE A 54 -11.34 21.94 4.24
N LEU A 55 -12.33 22.66 3.74
CA LEU A 55 -12.11 23.81 2.89
C LEU A 55 -11.59 24.97 3.74
N HIS A 56 -10.39 25.45 3.43
CA HIS A 56 -9.75 26.52 4.19
C HIS A 56 -10.57 27.83 4.10
N PRO A 57 -10.65 28.61 5.19
CA PRO A 57 -11.52 29.79 5.29
C PRO A 57 -11.15 30.96 4.36
N TYR A 58 -10.08 30.83 3.56
CA TYR A 58 -9.54 31.90 2.70
C TYR A 58 -10.19 31.97 1.32
N LEU A 59 -11.17 31.12 1.03
CA LEU A 59 -11.93 31.20 -0.19
C LEU A 59 -12.93 32.34 -0.02
N SER A 60 -12.49 33.52 -0.47
CA SER A 60 -13.31 34.71 -0.59
C SER A 60 -14.67 34.35 -1.18
N SER A 61 -15.74 35.00 -0.70
CA SER A 61 -17.17 34.79 -0.98
C SER A 61 -17.58 34.63 -2.46
N CYS A 62 -16.66 34.78 -3.41
CA CYS A 62 -16.90 34.67 -4.84
C CYS A 62 -16.64 33.27 -5.40
N PHE A 63 -16.09 32.33 -4.61
CA PHE A 63 -15.84 30.97 -5.09
C PHE A 63 -17.04 30.06 -4.81
N VAL A 64 -17.60 29.49 -5.89
CA VAL A 64 -18.60 28.42 -5.83
C VAL A 64 -17.89 27.09 -6.03
N PHE A 65 -18.10 26.16 -5.11
CA PHE A 65 -17.60 24.79 -5.23
C PHE A 65 -18.72 23.87 -5.67
N ILE A 66 -18.46 23.07 -6.70
CA ILE A 66 -19.40 22.09 -7.23
C ILE A 66 -18.75 20.72 -7.08
N PHE A 67 -19.47 19.80 -6.44
CA PHE A 67 -19.02 18.41 -6.36
C PHE A 67 -19.48 17.69 -7.63
N VAL A 68 -18.52 17.14 -8.37
CA VAL A 68 -18.77 16.44 -9.63
C VAL A 68 -18.22 15.03 -9.53
N GLU A 69 -19.00 14.03 -9.97
CA GLU A 69 -18.54 12.65 -10.05
C GLU A 69 -17.54 12.47 -11.21
N ASN A 70 -16.55 11.59 -11.07
CA ASN A 70 -15.50 11.40 -12.09
C ASN A 70 -16.02 11.14 -13.51
N LYS A 71 -17.19 10.49 -13.63
CA LYS A 71 -17.82 10.18 -14.93
C LYS A 71 -18.36 11.43 -15.65
N ASP A 72 -18.76 12.43 -14.89
CA ASP A 72 -19.35 13.67 -15.39
C ASP A 72 -18.34 14.83 -15.40
N LEU A 73 -17.17 14.64 -14.77
CA LEU A 73 -16.08 15.64 -14.64
C LEU A 73 -15.74 16.30 -15.98
N LYS A 74 -15.52 15.50 -17.04
CA LYS A 74 -15.20 16.02 -18.36
C LYS A 74 -16.33 16.91 -18.91
N ALA A 75 -17.57 16.45 -18.81
CA ALA A 75 -18.72 17.16 -19.36
C ALA A 75 -18.89 18.52 -18.66
N THR A 76 -18.84 18.53 -17.33
CA THR A 76 -18.96 19.75 -16.53
C THR A 76 -17.82 20.73 -16.78
N LEU A 77 -16.58 20.26 -16.94
CA LEU A 77 -15.45 21.14 -17.26
C LEU A 77 -15.58 21.78 -18.66
N LEU A 78 -16.13 21.04 -19.63
CA LEU A 78 -16.30 21.52 -21.00
C LEU A 78 -17.49 22.46 -21.19
N GLU A 79 -18.36 22.62 -20.19
CA GLU A 79 -19.43 23.62 -20.23
C GLU A 79 -18.88 25.05 -20.18
N ASP A 80 -17.81 25.26 -19.42
CA ASP A 80 -17.22 26.59 -19.18
C ASP A 80 -15.82 26.76 -19.79
N ILE A 81 -15.11 25.67 -20.11
CA ILE A 81 -13.71 25.68 -20.56
C ILE A 81 -13.59 24.96 -21.90
N ASP A 82 -12.88 25.58 -22.86
CA ASP A 82 -12.64 24.98 -24.17
C ASP A 82 -11.63 23.80 -24.10
N GLU A 83 -11.85 22.78 -24.94
CA GLU A 83 -10.99 21.59 -24.99
C GLU A 83 -9.51 21.90 -25.23
N SER A 84 -9.19 22.98 -25.97
CA SER A 84 -7.81 23.38 -26.27
C SER A 84 -7.03 23.89 -25.06
N GLN A 85 -7.74 24.36 -24.03
CA GLN A 85 -7.15 24.88 -22.79
C GLN A 85 -7.11 23.81 -21.69
N LEU A 86 -7.82 22.70 -21.88
CA LEU A 86 -7.92 21.63 -20.92
C LEU A 86 -6.86 20.55 -21.20
N PRO A 87 -6.08 20.11 -20.20
CA PRO A 87 -5.17 18.98 -20.33
C PRO A 87 -5.84 17.68 -20.80
N GLU A 88 -5.08 16.87 -21.54
CA GLU A 88 -5.55 15.54 -22.01
C GLU A 88 -6.03 14.63 -20.87
N ILE A 89 -5.42 14.72 -19.68
CA ILE A 89 -5.81 13.92 -18.50
C ILE A 89 -7.23 14.21 -17.99
N TYR A 90 -7.79 15.38 -18.31
CA TYR A 90 -9.16 15.76 -17.99
C TYR A 90 -10.09 15.66 -19.21
N GLY A 91 -9.58 15.13 -20.33
CA GLY A 91 -10.34 14.91 -21.55
C GLY A 91 -10.30 16.05 -22.57
N GLY A 92 -9.39 17.01 -22.41
CA GLY A 92 -9.11 18.05 -23.40
C GLY A 92 -8.00 17.66 -24.39
N LYS A 93 -7.37 18.66 -25.01
CA LYS A 93 -6.35 18.51 -26.07
C LYS A 93 -5.00 19.14 -25.73
N LEU A 94 -4.86 19.76 -24.55
CA LEU A 94 -3.63 20.40 -24.15
C LEU A 94 -2.60 19.32 -23.72
N PRO A 95 -1.44 19.22 -24.39
CA PRO A 95 -0.42 18.26 -24.03
C PRO A 95 0.26 18.67 -22.72
N LEU A 96 0.53 17.68 -21.87
CA LEU A 96 1.31 17.89 -20.66
C LEU A 96 2.80 17.93 -21.02
N VAL A 97 3.44 19.06 -20.76
CA VAL A 97 4.90 19.18 -20.83
C VAL A 97 5.50 18.99 -19.44
N PRO A 98 6.58 18.22 -19.30
CA PRO A 98 7.32 18.13 -18.05
C PRO A 98 7.76 19.51 -17.57
N VAL A 99 7.78 19.70 -16.25
CA VAL A 99 8.18 20.98 -15.66
C VAL A 99 9.64 21.31 -15.95
N GLU A 100 10.50 20.30 -16.11
CA GLU A 100 11.92 20.51 -16.42
C GLU A 100 12.13 21.10 -17.82
N GLU A 101 11.18 20.92 -18.74
CA GLU A 101 11.22 21.49 -20.09
C GLU A 101 10.52 22.86 -20.19
N SER A 102 9.93 23.35 -19.08
CA SER A 102 9.22 24.64 -19.02
C SER A 102 10.16 25.84 -18.82
N THR A 103 11.48 25.64 -18.83
CA THR A 103 12.46 26.72 -18.72
C THR A 103 12.57 27.49 -20.02
N VAL A 104 12.06 28.73 -20.00
CA VAL A 104 12.38 29.80 -20.95
C VAL A 104 13.78 30.34 -20.67
#